data_AF-A0A813RHS2-F1
#
_entry.id   AF-A0A813RHS2-F1
#
_cell.length_a   1.000
_cell.length_b   1.000
_cell.length_c   1.000
_cell.angle_alpha   90.00
_cell.angle_beta   90.00
_cell.angle_gamma   90.00
#
_symmetry.space_group_name_H-M   'P 1'
#
loop_
_entity.id
_entity.type
_entity.pdbx_description
1 polymer ?
#
loop_
_entity_poly.entity_id
_entity_poly.type
_entity_poly.pdbx_seq_one_letter_code
_entity_poly.pdbx_strand_id
1 'polypeptide(L)'
;MFYMNYLFGLILLNFIFASPQINLHYTDWINESESNYVLPHNCLRVAVAISEKSTYREITSYCMDKLPTDFHIEKHNSFPKFTFGELSKRNITSQQLYLWSTPIDIVERYQFYLNQLSTSYDKSLETQIFYNCTFPRFGPMCQCEMNYYYESQLSLYDIIHDYYNRYPYNSTSLTCYIHLQCIRGPSPLCINWKEICDGRVNCIDGKFDEEHCWQLEINECNDNEYRCTNGQCIPKSFFRDNRDIPDCIDTSDEYGIEDSRPSECYGGEPSFKCEDIGYTFYTLLKIVQ
;
A
#
# COMPACT_ATOMS: atom_id res chain seq x y z
N MET A 1 33.03 62.14 -13.43
CA MET A 1 33.28 60.67 -13.39
C MET A 1 32.65 60.15 -12.12
N PHE A 2 31.43 59.61 -12.20
CA PHE A 2 30.76 58.96 -11.07
C PHE A 2 30.97 57.45 -11.19
N TYR A 3 31.69 56.88 -10.24
CA TYR A 3 31.90 55.43 -10.10
C TYR A 3 30.70 54.87 -9.33
N MET A 4 29.87 54.04 -9.98
CA MET A 4 28.82 53.29 -9.30
C MET A 4 29.33 51.88 -9.02
N ASN A 5 29.66 51.61 -7.76
CA ASN A 5 29.96 50.27 -7.28
C ASN A 5 28.65 49.49 -7.13
N TYR A 6 28.47 48.45 -7.94
CA TYR A 6 27.41 47.46 -7.75
C TYR A 6 27.93 46.34 -6.84
N LEU A 7 27.36 46.23 -5.64
CA LEU A 7 27.52 45.08 -4.76
C LEU A 7 26.63 43.94 -5.27
N PHE A 8 27.24 42.89 -5.82
CA PHE A 8 26.54 41.63 -6.09
C PHE A 8 26.43 40.84 -4.79
N GLY A 9 25.25 40.85 -4.16
CA GLY A 9 24.93 39.95 -3.06
C GLY A 9 24.67 38.54 -3.58
N LEU A 10 25.54 37.59 -3.23
CA LEU A 10 25.28 36.16 -3.41
C LEU A 10 24.21 35.72 -2.41
N ILE A 11 22.97 35.63 -2.87
CA ILE A 11 21.90 34.97 -2.11
C ILE A 11 22.18 33.46 -2.17
N LEU A 12 22.68 32.90 -1.08
CA LEU A 12 22.71 31.45 -0.85
C LEU A 12 21.25 30.99 -0.70
N LEU A 13 20.61 30.69 -1.82
CA LEU A 13 19.37 29.92 -1.84
C LEU A 13 19.69 28.53 -1.29
N ASN A 14 19.23 28.24 -0.08
CA ASN A 14 19.20 26.87 0.43
C ASN A 14 18.28 26.07 -0.50
N PHE A 15 18.86 25.29 -1.41
CA PHE A 15 18.12 24.30 -2.18
C PHE A 15 17.65 23.22 -1.20
N ILE A 16 16.38 23.27 -0.84
CA ILE A 16 15.72 22.16 -0.16
C ILE A 16 15.51 21.11 -1.23
N PHE A 17 16.41 20.13 -1.31
CA PHE A 17 16.17 18.91 -2.07
C PHE A 17 15.14 18.09 -1.30
N ALA A 18 13.86 18.28 -1.64
CA ALA A 18 12.79 17.42 -1.17
C ALA A 18 12.81 16.15 -2.01
N SER A 19 13.17 15.03 -1.40
CA SER A 19 12.98 13.70 -2.00
C SER A 19 11.69 13.08 -1.48
N PRO A 20 10.92 12.38 -2.34
CA PRO A 20 9.75 11.65 -1.88
C PRO A 20 10.15 10.57 -0.87
N GLN A 21 9.31 10.41 0.14
CA GLN A 21 9.50 9.40 1.17
C GLN A 21 8.90 8.06 0.71
N ILE A 22 9.74 7.03 0.58
CA ILE A 22 9.40 5.74 -0.04
C ILE A 22 9.88 4.59 0.85
N ASN A 23 9.25 4.42 2.02
CA ASN A 23 9.57 3.31 2.93
C ASN A 23 8.78 2.06 2.54
N LEU A 24 9.48 0.93 2.36
CA LEU A 24 8.85 -0.38 2.21
C LEU A 24 8.45 -0.96 3.58
N HIS A 25 7.34 -1.68 3.60
CA HIS A 25 6.85 -2.48 4.71
C HIS A 25 6.94 -3.97 4.37
N TYR A 26 6.96 -4.83 5.39
CA TYR A 26 6.92 -6.29 5.21
C TYR A 26 8.05 -6.79 4.31
N THR A 27 9.27 -6.33 4.58
CA THR A 27 10.50 -6.73 3.90
C THR A 27 11.15 -7.96 4.53
N ASP A 28 10.64 -8.40 5.69
CA ASP A 28 11.06 -9.62 6.35
C ASP A 28 10.40 -10.83 5.69
N TRP A 29 11.23 -11.69 5.12
CA TRP A 29 10.79 -12.92 4.46
C TRP A 29 10.57 -14.02 5.51
N ILE A 30 9.33 -14.52 5.60
CA ILE A 30 9.04 -15.80 6.26
C ILE A 30 9.18 -16.91 5.23
N ASN A 31 10.21 -17.75 5.42
CA ASN A 31 10.47 -18.91 4.59
C ASN A 31 9.55 -20.05 5.01
N GLU A 32 8.25 -19.91 4.78
CA GLU A 32 7.29 -20.94 5.16
C GLU A 32 7.18 -22.00 4.06
N SER A 33 7.99 -23.04 4.24
CA SER A 33 7.99 -24.29 3.50
C SER A 33 6.71 -25.13 3.67
N GLU A 34 5.59 -24.57 4.15
CA GLU A 34 4.39 -25.32 4.51
C GLU A 34 3.09 -24.82 3.89
N SER A 35 3.10 -23.74 3.09
CA SER A 35 1.93 -23.32 2.33
C SER A 35 2.30 -23.01 0.88
N ASN A 36 1.49 -23.50 -0.07
CA ASN A 36 1.66 -23.22 -1.51
C ASN A 36 1.34 -21.74 -1.88
N TYR A 37 1.30 -20.83 -0.90
CA TYR A 37 0.89 -19.44 -1.08
C TYR A 37 2.10 -18.51 -0.91
N VAL A 38 2.35 -17.66 -1.91
CA VAL A 38 3.35 -16.60 -1.80
C VAL A 38 2.70 -15.45 -1.03
N LEU A 39 3.21 -15.17 0.17
CA LEU A 39 2.76 -14.02 0.96
C LEU A 39 3.27 -12.72 0.33
N PRO A 40 2.42 -11.69 0.18
CA PRO A 40 2.86 -10.40 -0.34
C PRO A 40 3.97 -9.80 0.53
N HIS A 41 5.02 -9.27 -0.10
CA HIS A 41 6.17 -8.68 0.60
C HIS A 41 6.67 -7.43 -0.11
N ASN A 42 7.58 -6.66 0.52
CA ASN A 42 8.09 -5.39 -0.01
C ASN A 42 6.95 -4.44 -0.43
N CYS A 43 6.08 -4.11 0.51
CA CYS A 43 4.87 -3.33 0.23
C CYS A 43 5.13 -1.83 0.36
N LEU A 44 4.63 -1.06 -0.61
CA LEU A 44 4.43 0.40 -0.47
C LEU A 44 3.03 0.66 0.06
N ARG A 45 2.92 1.60 0.99
CA ARG A 45 1.63 2.06 1.53
C ARG A 45 1.36 3.48 1.09
N VAL A 46 0.26 3.67 0.39
CA VAL A 46 -0.11 4.95 -0.20
C VAL A 46 -1.46 5.34 0.34
N ALA A 47 -1.53 6.53 0.94
CA ALA A 47 -2.79 7.10 1.34
C ALA A 47 -3.49 7.64 0.08
N VAL A 48 -4.60 7.03 -0.32
CA VAL A 48 -5.33 7.41 -1.53
C VAL A 48 -6.32 8.51 -1.20
N ALA A 49 -6.24 9.63 -1.92
CA ALA A 49 -7.22 10.71 -1.84
C ALA A 49 -8.29 10.52 -2.92
N ILE A 50 -9.53 10.32 -2.49
CA ILE A 50 -10.67 10.07 -3.41
C ILE A 50 -11.25 11.39 -3.93
N SER A 51 -10.95 12.54 -3.28
CA SER A 51 -11.26 13.89 -3.79
C SER A 51 -10.35 14.97 -3.18
N GLU A 52 -10.27 16.14 -3.83
CA GLU A 52 -9.56 17.34 -3.32
C GLU A 52 -10.06 17.84 -1.94
N LYS A 53 -11.22 17.36 -1.48
CA LYS A 53 -11.86 17.79 -0.22
C LYS A 53 -11.87 16.73 0.89
N SER A 54 -11.48 15.49 0.61
CA SER A 54 -11.48 14.42 1.62
C SER A 54 -10.11 14.27 2.26
N THR A 55 -10.07 14.14 3.59
CA THR A 55 -8.93 13.55 4.29
C THR A 55 -8.65 12.15 3.74
N TYR A 56 -7.39 11.73 3.65
CA TYR A 56 -7.05 10.35 3.25
C TYR A 56 -7.73 9.35 4.19
N ARG A 57 -8.63 8.52 3.66
CA ARG A 57 -9.34 7.49 4.45
C ARG A 57 -8.97 6.07 4.05
N GLU A 58 -8.36 5.90 2.89
CA GLU A 58 -7.91 4.60 2.40
C GLU A 58 -6.38 4.55 2.33
N ILE A 59 -5.80 3.42 2.76
CA ILE A 59 -4.39 3.11 2.57
C ILE A 59 -4.28 1.89 1.65
N THR A 60 -3.90 2.15 0.41
CA THR A 60 -3.67 1.09 -0.58
C THR A 60 -2.26 0.55 -0.42
N SER A 61 -2.14 -0.78 -0.38
CA SER A 61 -0.86 -1.49 -0.27
C SER A 61 -0.47 -2.08 -1.61
N TYR A 62 0.67 -1.64 -2.16
CA TYR A 62 1.26 -2.16 -3.39
C TYR A 62 2.40 -3.10 -3.03
N CYS A 63 2.15 -4.41 -3.07
CA CYS A 63 3.10 -5.45 -2.65
C CYS A 63 3.63 -6.25 -3.84
N MET A 64 4.81 -6.83 -3.67
CA MET A 64 5.35 -7.81 -4.60
C MET A 64 4.73 -9.18 -4.33
N ASP A 65 4.38 -9.89 -5.40
CA ASP A 65 3.76 -11.21 -5.43
C ASP A 65 4.72 -12.32 -5.93
N LYS A 66 5.92 -11.95 -6.37
CA LYS A 66 6.96 -12.85 -6.87
C LYS A 66 8.06 -13.06 -5.85
N LEU A 67 8.56 -14.30 -5.77
CA LEU A 67 9.60 -14.68 -4.82
C LEU A 67 10.90 -13.87 -5.02
N PRO A 68 11.59 -13.49 -3.93
CA PRO A 68 12.89 -12.80 -4.01
C PRO A 68 13.92 -13.54 -4.87
N THR A 69 13.86 -14.87 -4.91
CA THR A 69 14.73 -15.75 -5.71
C THR A 69 14.53 -15.65 -7.21
N ASP A 70 13.35 -15.20 -7.65
CA ASP A 70 13.05 -15.00 -9.07
C ASP A 70 13.72 -13.73 -9.62
N PHE A 71 14.19 -12.86 -8.72
CA PHE A 71 14.95 -11.68 -9.09
C PHE A 71 16.44 -12.02 -9.08
N HIS A 72 17.06 -11.96 -10.26
CA HIS A 72 18.52 -11.88 -10.36
C HIS A 72 18.99 -10.53 -9.82
N ILE A 73 19.07 -10.38 -8.50
CA ILE A 73 19.65 -9.20 -7.86
C ILE A 73 21.16 -9.30 -8.10
N GLU A 74 21.74 -8.51 -9.02
CA GLU A 74 23.19 -8.43 -9.03
C GLU A 74 23.61 -7.83 -7.69
N LYS A 75 24.56 -8.49 -7.03
CA LYS A 75 25.21 -7.94 -5.83
C LYS A 75 26.11 -6.80 -6.28
N HIS A 76 25.50 -5.69 -6.71
CA HIS A 76 26.24 -4.48 -7.02
C HIS A 76 26.86 -3.97 -5.72
N ASN A 77 28.17 -4.17 -5.59
CA ASN A 77 28.99 -3.68 -4.48
C ASN A 77 29.15 -2.14 -4.47
N SER A 78 28.30 -1.39 -5.19
CA SER A 78 28.45 0.05 -5.38
C SER A 78 27.87 0.89 -4.24
N PHE A 79 26.91 0.37 -3.46
CA PHE A 79 26.30 1.15 -2.37
C PHE A 79 27.10 1.04 -1.08
N PRO A 80 27.32 2.17 -0.36
CA PRO A 80 27.92 2.15 0.96
C PRO A 80 27.08 1.30 1.91
N LYS A 81 27.73 0.42 2.66
CA LYS A 81 27.09 -0.43 3.67
C LYS A 81 27.65 -0.07 5.04
N PHE A 82 26.78 -0.09 6.04
CA PHE A 82 27.15 0.15 7.43
C PHE A 82 26.51 -0.90 8.30
N THR A 83 27.18 -1.29 9.38
CA THR A 83 26.57 -2.08 10.44
C THR A 83 25.78 -1.17 11.38
N PHE A 84 24.81 -1.71 12.12
CA PHE A 84 24.11 -0.96 13.16
C PHE A 84 25.07 -0.40 14.22
N GLY A 85 26.14 -1.13 14.53
CA GLY A 85 27.24 -0.66 15.38
C GLY A 85 27.96 0.57 14.82
N GLU A 86 28.19 0.63 13.51
CA GLU A 86 28.81 1.80 12.87
C GLU A 86 27.86 3.00 12.80
N LEU A 87 26.58 2.77 12.52
CA LEU A 87 25.57 3.83 12.51
C LEU A 87 25.42 4.47 13.89
N SER A 88 25.35 3.66 14.95
CA SER A 88 25.22 4.17 16.33
C SER A 88 26.47 4.95 16.77
N LYS A 89 27.68 4.49 16.44
CA LYS A 89 28.94 5.23 16.68
C LYS A 89 28.97 6.60 15.98
N ARG A 90 28.20 6.78 14.91
CA ARG A 90 28.04 8.04 14.18
C ARG A 90 26.86 8.89 14.67
N ASN A 91 26.20 8.48 15.76
CA ASN A 91 25.00 9.13 16.30
C ASN A 91 23.86 9.24 15.28
N ILE A 92 23.73 8.28 14.37
CA ILE A 92 22.60 8.22 13.45
C ILE A 92 21.37 7.74 14.22
N THR A 93 20.24 8.39 14.02
CA THR A 93 18.96 8.07 14.65
C THR A 93 18.09 7.21 13.72
N SER A 94 17.15 6.46 14.28
CA SER A 94 16.11 5.76 13.51
C SER A 94 15.28 6.71 12.66
N GLN A 95 15.01 7.93 13.15
CA GLN A 95 14.31 8.97 12.41
C GLN A 95 15.06 9.38 11.14
N GLN A 96 16.39 9.45 11.18
CA GLN A 96 17.18 9.71 9.97
C GLN A 96 17.05 8.57 8.96
N LEU A 97 17.10 7.31 9.41
CA LEU A 97 16.87 6.17 8.51
C LEU A 97 15.47 6.21 7.88
N TYR A 98 14.45 6.55 8.67
CA TYR A 98 13.08 6.74 8.18
C TYR A 98 13.01 7.80 7.06
N LEU A 99 13.63 8.95 7.27
CA LEU A 99 13.70 10.04 6.28
C LEU A 99 14.53 9.69 5.04
N TRP A 100 15.42 8.70 5.13
CA TRP A 100 16.20 8.16 4.00
C TRP A 100 15.46 7.07 3.23
N SER A 101 14.14 6.94 3.40
CA SER A 101 13.32 5.92 2.71
C SER A 101 13.78 4.49 3.02
N THR A 102 14.37 4.26 4.20
CA THR A 102 14.76 2.92 4.67
C THR A 102 13.51 2.09 4.94
N PRO A 103 13.46 0.79 4.59
CA PRO A 103 12.35 -0.07 4.96
C PRO A 103 12.00 0.01 6.44
N ILE A 104 10.71 0.06 6.77
CA ILE A 104 10.21 0.27 8.13
C ILE A 104 10.71 -0.82 9.08
N ASP A 105 10.74 -2.08 8.64
CA ASP A 105 11.23 -3.19 9.48
C ASP A 105 12.72 -3.03 9.85
N ILE A 106 13.53 -2.39 8.99
CA ILE A 106 14.94 -2.07 9.29
C ILE A 106 15.01 -0.89 10.28
N VAL A 107 14.18 0.15 10.11
CA VAL A 107 14.11 1.30 11.03
C VAL A 107 13.73 0.84 12.44
N GLU A 108 12.71 -0.01 12.54
CA GLU A 108 12.23 -0.55 13.82
C GLU A 108 13.29 -1.42 14.51
N ARG A 109 13.95 -2.31 13.76
CA ARG A 109 15.07 -3.10 14.30
C ARG A 109 16.25 -2.24 14.74
N TYR A 110 16.56 -1.18 14.01
CA TYR A 110 17.61 -0.26 14.41
C TYR A 110 17.24 0.50 15.68
N GLN A 111 16.00 0.98 15.80
CA GLN A 111 15.51 1.60 17.04
C GLN A 111 15.56 0.60 18.21
N PHE A 112 15.17 -0.64 17.97
CA PHE A 112 15.25 -1.71 18.97
C PHE A 112 16.71 -1.94 19.42
N TYR A 113 17.66 -2.02 18.49
CA TYR A 113 19.09 -2.10 18.79
C TYR A 113 19.56 -0.90 19.63
N LEU A 114 19.18 0.33 19.27
CA LEU A 114 19.55 1.54 20.02
C LEU A 114 19.02 1.50 21.46
N ASN A 115 17.78 1.04 21.67
CA ASN A 115 17.21 0.88 23.00
C ASN A 115 18.01 -0.14 23.83
N GLN A 116 18.47 -1.21 23.19
CA GLN A 116 19.24 -2.28 23.82
C GLN A 116 20.68 -1.90 24.16
N LEU A 117 21.25 -0.83 23.60
CA LEU A 117 22.63 -0.39 23.94
C LEU A 117 22.82 -0.11 25.44
N SER A 118 21.75 0.27 26.13
CA SER A 118 21.73 0.51 27.58
C SER A 118 21.68 -0.77 28.42
N THR A 119 21.30 -1.90 27.80
CA THR A 119 21.14 -3.21 28.43
C THR A 119 22.26 -4.15 27.97
N SER A 120 22.82 -4.98 28.84
CA SER A 120 23.84 -5.97 28.46
C SER A 120 23.25 -7.17 27.67
N TYR A 121 22.12 -6.98 27.01
CA TYR A 121 21.41 -8.01 26.26
C TYR A 121 22.05 -8.22 24.88
N ASP A 122 21.69 -9.33 24.24
CA ASP A 122 22.27 -9.88 23.01
C ASP A 122 22.60 -8.81 21.95
N LYS A 123 23.89 -8.69 21.61
CA LYS A 123 24.42 -7.77 20.58
C LYS A 123 24.36 -8.34 19.17
N SER A 124 23.60 -9.41 18.93
CA SER A 124 23.42 -10.03 17.61
C SER A 124 23.06 -9.03 16.51
N LEU A 125 22.30 -7.98 16.85
CA LEU A 125 21.92 -6.92 15.91
C LEU A 125 23.04 -5.93 15.58
N GLU A 126 24.14 -5.88 16.33
CA GLU A 126 25.26 -4.96 16.08
C GLU A 126 25.85 -5.17 14.68
N THR A 127 25.89 -6.43 14.22
CA THR A 127 26.41 -6.84 12.90
C THR A 127 25.40 -6.73 11.75
N GLN A 128 24.14 -6.36 12.04
CA GLN A 128 23.12 -6.23 11.00
C GLN A 128 23.51 -5.13 10.01
N ILE A 129 23.40 -5.43 8.71
CA ILE A 129 23.84 -4.55 7.62
C ILE A 129 22.70 -3.63 7.19
N PHE A 130 23.00 -2.34 7.13
CA PHE A 130 22.21 -1.29 6.51
C PHE A 130 22.87 -0.87 5.18
N TYR A 131 22.05 -0.74 4.14
CA TYR A 131 22.47 -0.24 2.83
C TYR A 131 22.09 1.24 2.71
N ASN A 132 23.09 2.11 2.55
CA ASN A 132 22.87 3.55 2.38
C ASN A 132 22.58 3.85 0.91
N CYS A 133 21.29 3.82 0.56
CA CYS A 133 20.85 4.02 -0.81
C CYS A 133 20.93 5.49 -1.21
N THR A 134 21.33 5.74 -2.46
CA THR A 134 21.18 7.06 -3.09
C THR A 134 19.90 7.05 -3.90
N PHE A 135 19.02 8.02 -3.65
CA PHE A 135 17.83 8.25 -4.47
C PHE A 135 18.20 8.34 -5.97
N PRO A 136 17.45 7.74 -6.91
CA PRO A 136 16.08 7.20 -6.80
C PRO A 136 15.98 5.74 -6.33
N ARG A 137 17.06 5.12 -5.87
CA ARG A 137 17.04 3.72 -5.42
C ARG A 137 16.66 3.60 -3.94
N PHE A 138 15.93 2.54 -3.63
CA PHE A 138 15.47 2.23 -2.27
C PHE A 138 15.27 0.72 -2.07
N GLY A 139 14.81 0.34 -0.89
CA GLY A 139 14.62 -1.04 -0.48
C GLY A 139 15.78 -1.60 0.35
N PRO A 140 15.63 -2.84 0.89
CA PRO A 140 16.57 -3.39 1.88
C PRO A 140 18.01 -3.54 1.38
N MET A 141 18.22 -3.61 0.06
CA MET A 141 19.53 -3.70 -0.59
C MET A 141 19.72 -2.63 -1.69
N CYS A 142 18.92 -1.55 -1.66
CA CYS A 142 18.87 -0.54 -2.74
C CYS A 142 18.53 -1.12 -4.13
N GLN A 143 17.74 -2.20 -4.16
CA GLN A 143 17.43 -2.95 -5.37
C GLN A 143 16.20 -2.43 -6.10
N CYS A 144 15.38 -1.60 -5.46
CA CYS A 144 14.15 -1.08 -6.04
C CYS A 144 14.38 0.31 -6.64
N GLU A 145 13.76 0.55 -7.78
CA GLU A 145 13.68 1.86 -8.41
C GLU A 145 12.28 2.02 -9.03
N MET A 146 11.75 3.25 -9.02
CA MET A 146 10.51 3.55 -9.74
C MET A 146 10.74 3.39 -11.25
N ASN A 147 9.77 2.79 -11.95
CA ASN A 147 9.88 2.66 -13.41
C ASN A 147 9.75 4.02 -14.12
N TYR A 148 8.96 4.92 -13.54
CA TYR A 148 8.75 6.30 -14.00
C TYR A 148 8.84 7.26 -12.82
N TYR A 149 9.68 8.29 -12.94
CA TYR A 149 9.81 9.35 -11.95
C TYR A 149 10.15 10.68 -12.63
N TYR A 150 9.51 11.76 -12.17
CA TYR A 150 9.85 13.13 -12.52
C TYR A 150 10.30 13.88 -11.27
N GLU A 151 11.35 14.69 -11.39
CA GLU A 151 11.88 15.49 -10.27
C GLU A 151 10.87 16.46 -9.64
N SER A 152 9.76 16.75 -10.33
CA SER A 152 8.66 17.57 -9.82
C SER A 152 7.72 16.85 -8.84
N GLN A 153 7.84 15.54 -8.67
CA GLN A 153 6.97 14.75 -7.78
C GLN A 153 7.50 14.81 -6.34
N LEU A 154 6.69 15.33 -5.43
CA LEU A 154 7.11 15.66 -4.06
C LEU A 154 6.76 14.56 -3.04
N SER A 155 5.80 13.69 -3.35
CA SER A 155 5.35 12.62 -2.46
C SER A 155 5.18 11.29 -3.20
N LEU A 156 5.13 10.19 -2.45
CA LEU A 156 4.80 8.88 -3.01
C LEU A 156 3.39 8.88 -3.63
N TYR A 157 2.44 9.59 -3.03
CA TYR A 157 1.10 9.77 -3.60
C TYR A 157 1.16 10.40 -4.99
N ASP A 158 1.90 11.50 -5.18
CA ASP A 158 2.03 12.18 -6.48
C ASP A 158 2.65 11.27 -7.55
N ILE A 159 3.60 10.41 -7.15
CA ILE A 159 4.23 9.43 -8.05
C ILE A 159 3.22 8.41 -8.54
N ILE A 160 2.45 7.80 -7.62
CA ILE A 160 1.43 6.80 -7.94
C ILE A 160 0.29 7.44 -8.75
N HIS A 161 -0.13 8.64 -8.36
CA HIS A 161 -1.19 9.38 -9.03
C HIS A 161 -0.84 9.71 -10.49
N ASP A 162 0.35 10.30 -10.74
CA ASP A 162 0.82 10.58 -12.11
C ASP A 162 0.96 9.30 -12.94
N TYR A 163 1.41 8.21 -12.31
CA TYR A 163 1.53 6.91 -12.97
C TYR A 163 0.17 6.42 -13.50
N TYR A 164 -0.87 6.41 -12.66
CA TYR A 164 -2.21 5.96 -13.08
C TYR A 164 -2.88 6.94 -14.06
N ASN A 165 -2.65 8.24 -13.92
CA ASN A 165 -3.12 9.24 -14.88
C ASN A 165 -2.52 9.05 -16.28
N ARG A 166 -1.26 8.63 -16.35
CA ARG A 166 -0.54 8.50 -17.62
C ARG A 166 -0.71 7.14 -18.28
N TYR A 167 -0.89 6.10 -17.47
CA TYR A 167 -1.10 4.72 -17.91
C TYR A 167 -2.48 4.23 -17.47
N PRO A 168 -3.57 4.81 -18.03
CA PRO A 168 -4.90 4.30 -17.74
C PRO A 168 -4.95 2.84 -18.18
N TYR A 169 -5.27 1.95 -17.25
CA TYR A 169 -5.42 0.53 -17.54
C TYR A 169 -6.81 0.27 -18.11
N ASN A 170 -6.93 -0.82 -18.87
CA ASN A 170 -8.23 -1.35 -19.25
C ASN A 170 -8.67 -2.33 -18.15
N SER A 171 -9.90 -2.16 -17.66
CA SER A 171 -10.57 -3.16 -16.81
C SER A 171 -10.62 -4.48 -17.59
N THR A 172 -9.87 -5.48 -17.17
CA THR A 172 -9.68 -6.72 -17.94
C THR A 172 -10.65 -7.83 -17.59
N SER A 173 -11.09 -7.94 -16.34
CA SER A 173 -12.04 -8.96 -15.91
C SER A 173 -12.57 -8.63 -14.51
N LEU A 174 -13.86 -8.83 -14.26
CA LEU A 174 -14.38 -8.84 -12.89
C LEU A 174 -13.67 -9.94 -12.09
N THR A 175 -13.26 -9.63 -10.86
CA THR A 175 -12.79 -10.68 -9.94
C THR A 175 -14.00 -11.49 -9.49
N CYS A 176 -13.88 -12.81 -9.55
CA CYS A 176 -14.97 -13.70 -9.17
C CYS A 176 -14.86 -14.08 -7.71
N TYR A 177 -15.98 -14.05 -7.00
CA TYR A 177 -16.07 -14.73 -5.72
C TYR A 177 -16.09 -16.24 -5.95
N ILE A 178 -15.00 -16.94 -5.62
CA ILE A 178 -14.82 -18.37 -5.91
C ILE A 178 -15.12 -19.30 -4.73
N HIS A 179 -15.34 -18.75 -3.54
CA HIS A 179 -15.57 -19.55 -2.33
C HIS A 179 -17.00 -20.09 -2.22
N LEU A 180 -17.94 -19.54 -3.00
CA LEU A 180 -19.31 -20.02 -3.08
C LEU A 180 -19.51 -20.84 -4.37
N GLN A 181 -20.09 -22.02 -4.24
CA GLN A 181 -20.46 -22.86 -5.39
C GLN A 181 -21.78 -22.34 -5.98
N CYS A 182 -21.67 -21.40 -6.93
CA CYS A 182 -22.80 -20.72 -7.56
C CYS A 182 -22.60 -20.66 -9.09
N ILE A 183 -23.54 -21.21 -9.86
CA ILE A 183 -23.53 -21.11 -11.33
C ILE A 183 -24.43 -19.96 -11.76
N ARG A 184 -23.82 -18.85 -12.18
CA ARG A 184 -24.55 -17.68 -12.69
C ARG A 184 -24.90 -17.77 -14.19
N GLY A 185 -24.17 -18.58 -14.95
CA GLY A 185 -24.35 -18.68 -16.40
C GLY A 185 -23.09 -19.21 -17.10
N PRO A 186 -22.99 -19.10 -18.44
CA PRO A 186 -21.76 -19.43 -19.14
C PRO A 186 -20.62 -18.53 -18.66
N SER A 187 -19.46 -19.14 -18.40
CA SER A 187 -18.22 -18.43 -18.06
C SER A 187 -17.96 -17.29 -19.06
N PRO A 188 -17.59 -16.08 -18.61
CA PRO A 188 -17.04 -15.73 -17.29
C PRO A 188 -18.04 -15.14 -16.29
N LEU A 189 -19.35 -15.36 -16.44
CA LEU A 189 -20.34 -14.82 -15.51
C LEU A 189 -20.18 -15.45 -14.12
N CYS A 190 -19.81 -14.63 -13.14
CA CYS A 190 -19.66 -15.03 -11.74
C CYS A 190 -20.40 -14.06 -10.82
N ILE A 191 -20.64 -14.50 -9.58
CA ILE A 191 -21.32 -13.71 -8.56
C ILE A 191 -20.36 -12.69 -7.94
N ASN A 192 -20.84 -11.46 -7.80
CA ASN A 192 -20.16 -10.42 -7.02
C ASN A 192 -20.51 -10.64 -5.54
N TRP A 193 -19.57 -10.36 -4.63
CA TRP A 193 -19.81 -10.58 -3.21
C TRP A 193 -20.97 -9.69 -2.67
N LYS A 194 -21.27 -8.54 -3.30
CA LYS A 194 -22.45 -7.68 -3.03
C LYS A 194 -23.78 -8.40 -3.26
N GLU A 195 -23.75 -9.47 -4.02
CA GLU A 195 -24.92 -10.26 -4.39
C GLU A 195 -25.05 -11.51 -3.53
N ILE A 196 -24.24 -11.65 -2.48
CA ILE A 196 -24.38 -12.70 -1.47
C ILE A 196 -25.21 -12.14 -0.32
N CYS A 197 -26.30 -12.80 0.02
CA CYS A 197 -27.23 -12.38 1.07
C CYS A 197 -27.85 -11.00 0.83
N ASP A 198 -28.12 -10.67 -0.43
CA ASP A 198 -28.77 -9.42 -0.84
C ASP A 198 -30.30 -9.54 -0.93
N GLY A 199 -30.83 -10.71 -0.59
CA GLY A 199 -32.26 -11.05 -0.65
C GLY A 199 -32.73 -11.48 -2.04
N ARG A 200 -31.84 -11.59 -3.03
CA ARG A 200 -32.12 -11.99 -4.42
C ARG A 200 -31.36 -13.25 -4.74
N VAL A 201 -32.03 -14.16 -5.44
CA VAL A 201 -31.40 -15.40 -5.91
C VAL A 201 -30.77 -15.13 -7.27
N ASN A 202 -29.45 -15.09 -7.29
CA ASN A 202 -28.61 -14.80 -8.45
C ASN A 202 -27.98 -16.08 -9.02
N CYS A 203 -27.87 -17.15 -8.23
CA CYS A 203 -27.43 -18.47 -8.70
C CYS A 203 -28.55 -19.19 -9.48
N ILE A 204 -28.21 -19.81 -10.61
CA ILE A 204 -29.16 -20.58 -11.45
C ILE A 204 -29.36 -22.00 -10.88
N ASP A 205 -28.32 -22.55 -10.25
CA ASP A 205 -28.27 -23.92 -9.75
C ASP A 205 -28.80 -24.08 -8.32
N GLY A 206 -29.21 -23.00 -7.67
CA GLY A 206 -29.74 -23.04 -6.31
C GLY A 206 -29.89 -21.64 -5.72
N LYS A 207 -30.14 -21.56 -4.41
CA LYS A 207 -30.18 -20.30 -3.65
C LYS A 207 -28.94 -20.16 -2.78
N PHE A 208 -27.80 -20.69 -3.24
CA PHE A 208 -26.59 -20.82 -2.43
C PHE A 208 -26.04 -19.47 -1.95
N ASP A 209 -26.25 -18.42 -2.73
CA ASP A 209 -25.97 -17.03 -2.41
C ASP A 209 -26.84 -16.46 -1.28
N GLU A 210 -28.03 -17.02 -1.09
CA GLU A 210 -29.01 -16.61 -0.06
C GLU A 210 -29.14 -17.65 1.06
N GLU A 211 -28.25 -18.64 1.11
CA GLU A 211 -28.23 -19.68 2.13
C GLU A 211 -27.31 -19.29 3.29
N HIS A 212 -27.71 -19.64 4.51
CA HIS A 212 -26.94 -19.41 5.74
C HIS A 212 -26.60 -17.94 6.06
N CYS A 213 -27.31 -16.96 5.46
CA CYS A 213 -27.13 -15.53 5.73
C CYS A 213 -27.30 -15.13 7.20
N TRP A 214 -28.05 -15.91 7.98
CA TRP A 214 -28.16 -15.73 9.44
C TRP A 214 -26.81 -15.74 10.16
N GLN A 215 -25.77 -16.36 9.58
CA GLN A 215 -24.41 -16.32 10.16
C GLN A 215 -23.83 -14.91 10.14
N LEU A 216 -24.17 -14.12 9.12
CA LEU A 216 -23.84 -12.69 9.03
C LEU A 216 -24.69 -11.85 9.98
N GLU A 217 -25.73 -12.41 10.62
CA GLU A 217 -26.59 -11.76 11.61
C GLU A 217 -26.20 -12.05 13.07
N ILE A 218 -25.35 -13.07 13.30
CA ILE A 218 -24.96 -13.50 14.64
C ILE A 218 -23.84 -12.67 15.24
N ASN A 219 -22.97 -12.10 14.42
CA ASN A 219 -21.81 -11.41 14.95
C ASN A 219 -22.24 -10.09 15.61
N GLU A 220 -21.85 -9.90 16.87
CA GLU A 220 -22.10 -8.68 17.63
C GLU A 220 -20.89 -7.74 17.50
N CYS A 221 -21.13 -6.49 17.11
CA CYS A 221 -20.12 -5.44 17.13
C CYS A 221 -20.04 -4.78 18.51
N ASN A 222 -18.93 -4.11 18.81
CA ASN A 222 -18.78 -3.36 20.05
C ASN A 222 -19.74 -2.16 20.11
N ASP A 223 -19.98 -1.64 21.32
CA ASP A 223 -20.86 -0.47 21.54
C ASP A 223 -20.45 0.79 20.77
N ASN A 224 -19.19 0.91 20.36
CA ASN A 224 -18.65 2.03 19.58
C ASN A 224 -18.56 1.75 18.07
N GLU A 225 -19.13 0.65 17.59
CA GLU A 225 -19.12 0.22 16.20
C GLU A 225 -20.52 0.24 15.59
N TYR A 226 -20.56 0.49 14.28
CA TYR A 226 -21.72 0.28 13.42
C TYR A 226 -21.55 -1.06 12.72
N ARG A 227 -22.67 -1.76 12.54
CA ARG A 227 -22.74 -3.08 11.92
C ARG A 227 -23.31 -2.96 10.53
N CYS A 228 -22.51 -3.26 9.53
CA CYS A 228 -22.89 -3.36 8.12
C CYS A 228 -23.90 -4.51 7.93
N THR A 229 -24.63 -4.52 6.80
CA THR A 229 -25.64 -5.56 6.50
C THR A 229 -24.97 -6.92 6.27
N ASN A 230 -23.75 -6.94 5.72
CA ASN A 230 -22.90 -8.12 5.60
C ASN A 230 -22.23 -8.57 6.91
N GLY A 231 -22.56 -7.94 8.05
CA GLY A 231 -21.98 -8.24 9.35
C GLY A 231 -20.64 -7.57 9.64
N GLN A 232 -19.99 -6.86 8.73
CA GLN A 232 -18.75 -6.13 9.06
C GLN A 232 -19.00 -5.09 10.17
N CYS A 233 -18.05 -4.96 11.10
CA CYS A 233 -18.07 -3.93 12.13
C CYS A 233 -17.13 -2.78 11.75
N ILE A 234 -17.65 -1.57 11.66
CA ILE A 234 -16.86 -0.35 11.41
C ILE A 234 -17.02 0.63 12.58
N PRO A 235 -16.08 1.53 12.83
CA PRO A 235 -16.27 2.58 13.84
C PRO A 235 -17.54 3.41 13.58
N LYS A 236 -18.32 3.75 14.61
CA LYS A 236 -19.54 4.59 14.45
C LYS A 236 -19.27 5.94 13.79
N SER A 237 -18.04 6.45 13.87
CA SER A 237 -17.62 7.68 13.20
C SER A 237 -17.65 7.59 11.68
N PHE A 238 -17.62 6.37 11.12
CA PHE A 238 -17.60 6.10 9.69
C PHE A 238 -18.98 5.76 9.14
N PHE A 239 -20.02 5.73 9.99
CA PHE A 239 -21.38 5.54 9.50
C PHE A 239 -21.93 6.84 8.91
N ARG A 240 -22.26 6.82 7.60
CA ARG A 240 -22.78 7.97 6.83
C ARG A 240 -21.87 9.19 6.90
N ASP A 241 -20.57 8.95 6.86
CA ASP A 241 -19.57 9.99 7.01
C ASP A 241 -19.13 10.56 5.65
N ASN A 242 -19.20 9.79 4.56
CA ASN A 242 -18.91 10.21 3.18
C ASN A 242 -19.41 9.21 2.13
N ARG A 243 -20.40 9.64 1.35
CA ARG A 243 -21.05 8.83 0.30
C ARG A 243 -20.12 8.29 -0.77
N ASP A 244 -18.99 8.94 -1.01
CA ASP A 244 -18.07 8.51 -2.06
C ASP A 244 -17.08 7.43 -1.60
N ILE A 245 -17.01 7.17 -0.29
CA ILE A 245 -16.02 6.30 0.37
C ILE A 245 -16.76 5.34 1.33
N PRO A 246 -17.39 4.27 0.82
CA PRO A 246 -17.97 3.27 1.69
C PRO A 246 -16.88 2.55 2.49
N ASP A 247 -17.03 2.46 3.80
CA ASP A 247 -16.21 1.68 4.72
C ASP A 247 -16.76 0.27 4.91
N CYS A 248 -18.08 0.09 4.76
CA CYS A 248 -18.65 -1.24 4.64
C CYS A 248 -18.37 -1.79 3.24
N ILE A 249 -17.94 -3.06 3.17
CA ILE A 249 -17.77 -3.77 1.90
C ILE A 249 -19.09 -3.65 1.12
N ASP A 250 -20.23 -4.03 1.72
CA ASP A 250 -21.62 -3.93 1.20
C ASP A 250 -22.16 -2.51 0.94
N THR A 251 -21.36 -1.48 1.21
CA THR A 251 -21.70 -0.06 1.05
C THR A 251 -22.90 0.41 1.88
N SER A 252 -23.33 -0.40 2.86
CA SER A 252 -24.55 -0.17 3.66
C SER A 252 -24.40 0.91 4.74
N ASP A 253 -23.19 1.39 4.97
CA ASP A 253 -22.89 2.56 5.76
C ASP A 253 -23.24 3.87 5.06
N GLU A 254 -23.04 3.94 3.74
CA GLU A 254 -23.17 5.18 2.96
C GLU A 254 -24.43 5.24 2.09
N TYR A 255 -24.85 4.11 1.53
CA TYR A 255 -26.03 3.99 0.70
C TYR A 255 -27.13 3.19 1.40
N GLY A 256 -28.38 3.58 1.16
CA GLY A 256 -29.48 2.63 1.33
C GLY A 256 -29.41 1.59 0.21
N ILE A 257 -29.82 0.35 0.49
CA ILE A 257 -29.79 -0.85 -0.39
C ILE A 257 -30.33 -0.61 -1.83
N GLU A 258 -31.02 0.50 -2.11
CA GLU A 258 -31.67 0.78 -3.39
C GLU A 258 -30.88 1.64 -4.42
N ASP A 259 -29.73 2.24 -4.08
CA ASP A 259 -29.02 3.15 -5.01
C ASP A 259 -27.66 2.59 -5.50
N SER A 260 -27.64 1.31 -5.83
CA SER A 260 -26.48 0.65 -6.44
C SER A 260 -26.36 1.00 -7.92
N ARG A 261 -26.07 2.26 -8.26
CA ARG A 261 -25.42 2.52 -9.54
C ARG A 261 -24.02 1.94 -9.43
N PRO A 262 -23.60 1.01 -10.33
CA PRO A 262 -22.22 0.55 -10.34
C PRO A 262 -21.35 1.79 -10.44
N SER A 263 -20.52 2.01 -9.42
CA SER A 263 -19.54 3.07 -9.41
C SER A 263 -18.71 2.95 -10.68
N GLU A 264 -18.70 4.02 -11.48
CA GLU A 264 -17.89 4.10 -12.68
C GLU A 264 -16.41 4.10 -12.29
N CYS A 265 -15.85 2.90 -12.15
CA CYS A 265 -14.45 2.65 -11.84
C CYS A 265 -13.63 2.71 -13.13
N TYR A 266 -13.59 3.88 -13.77
CA TYR A 266 -12.82 4.10 -14.99
C TYR A 266 -11.52 4.86 -14.68
N GLY A 267 -10.38 4.22 -14.95
CA GLY A 267 -9.08 4.88 -15.11
C GLY A 267 -8.50 5.57 -13.86
N GLY A 268 -8.92 5.20 -12.65
CA GLY A 268 -8.42 5.74 -11.39
C GLY A 268 -7.41 4.85 -10.68
N GLU A 269 -6.87 5.31 -9.56
CA GLU A 269 -6.09 4.47 -8.65
C GLU A 269 -6.96 3.32 -8.09
N PRO A 270 -6.38 2.13 -7.80
CA PRO A 270 -7.07 1.10 -7.05
C PRO A 270 -7.60 1.66 -5.73
N SER A 271 -8.89 1.45 -5.50
CA SER A 271 -9.59 1.86 -4.29
C SER A 271 -10.60 0.78 -3.89
N PHE A 272 -10.99 0.78 -2.64
CA PHE A 272 -11.97 -0.14 -2.05
C PHE A 272 -13.29 -0.12 -2.80
N LYS A 273 -13.71 1.06 -3.28
CA LYS A 273 -14.89 1.24 -4.15
C LYS A 273 -14.85 0.41 -5.44
N CYS A 274 -13.65 0.05 -5.89
CA CYS A 274 -13.38 -0.59 -7.17
C CYS A 274 -12.63 -1.92 -7.04
N GLU A 275 -12.66 -2.56 -5.86
CA GLU A 275 -11.93 -3.79 -5.56
C GLU A 275 -12.28 -4.98 -6.48
N ASP A 276 -13.49 -4.98 -7.06
CA ASP A 276 -14.02 -6.06 -7.90
C ASP A 276 -13.51 -6.04 -9.35
N ILE A 277 -12.61 -5.11 -9.69
CA ILE A 277 -12.12 -4.94 -11.06
C ILE A 277 -10.67 -5.40 -11.14
N GLY A 278 -10.45 -6.45 -11.94
CA GLY A 278 -9.11 -6.87 -12.34
C GLY A 278 -8.50 -5.87 -13.32
N TYR A 279 -7.28 -5.42 -13.02
CA TYR A 279 -6.53 -4.47 -13.81
C TYR A 279 -5.40 -5.17 -14.58
N THR A 280 -5.14 -4.75 -15.83
CA THR A 280 -3.84 -4.99 -16.45
C THR A 280 -2.81 -4.07 -15.81
N PHE A 281 -1.91 -4.65 -15.03
CA PHE A 281 -0.84 -3.92 -14.39
C PHE A 281 0.30 -3.64 -15.36
N TYR A 282 0.72 -2.38 -15.43
CA TYR A 282 2.06 -2.05 -15.89
C TYR A 282 3.03 -2.20 -14.71
N THR A 283 4.32 -2.35 -14.99
CA THR A 283 5.32 -2.46 -13.91
C THR A 283 5.51 -1.09 -13.24
N LEU A 284 5.10 -0.98 -11.97
CA LEU A 284 5.32 0.21 -11.14
C LEU A 284 6.77 0.29 -10.64
N LEU A 285 7.25 -0.83 -10.10
CA LEU A 285 8.59 -0.97 -9.51
C LEU A 285 9.44 -1.89 -10.37
N LYS A 286 10.65 -1.43 -10.74
CA LYS A 286 11.66 -2.29 -11.33
C LYS A 286 12.66 -2.71 -10.25
N ILE A 287 13.02 -3.99 -10.24
CA ILE A 287 14.19 -4.45 -9.51
C ILE A 287 15.38 -4.28 -10.45
N VAL A 288 16.31 -3.42 -10.05
CA VAL A 288 17.52 -3.17 -10.82
C VAL A 288 18.41 -4.38 -10.62
N GLN A 289 18.59 -5.13 -11.71
CA GLN A 289 19.58 -6.18 -11.83
C GLN A 289 20.95 -5.52 -11.81
#